data_AF-A0A6S7I3W9-F1
#
_entry.id   AF-A0A6S7I3W9-F1
#
_cell.length_a   1.000
_cell.length_b   1.000
_cell.length_c   1.000
_cell.angle_alpha   90.00
_cell.angle_beta   90.00
_cell.angle_gamma   90.00
#
_symmetry.space_group_name_H-M   'P 1'
#
loop_
_entity.id
_entity.type
_entity.pdbx_description
1 polymer ?
#
loop_
_entity_poly.entity_id
_entity_poly.type
_entity_poly.pdbx_seq_one_letter_code
_entity_poly.pdbx_strand_id
1 'polypeptide(L)'
;MQDAKASLARRNTPRMDTIRKAAAAECVDACGGEWLECALQVLRKNGLHPIVFAEAVRDLLVNGRGKHRNIFIAGPADCAKTFILAPLQKIFITFSKQADNKYSWLDVENAEAIFLNDFRWSPDSIAWKELLLLLE
;
A
#
# COMPACT_ATOMS: atom_id res chain seq x y z
N MET A 1 17.24 -14.66 18.10
CA MET A 1 17.48 -13.37 18.81
C MET A 1 17.86 -12.22 17.86
N GLN A 2 18.51 -12.50 16.71
CA GLN A 2 18.80 -11.49 15.69
C GLN A 2 17.53 -10.94 15.00
N ASP A 3 16.50 -11.76 14.80
CA ASP A 3 15.24 -11.32 14.15
C ASP A 3 14.44 -10.30 14.96
N ALA A 4 14.45 -10.39 16.28
CA ALA A 4 13.68 -9.47 17.13
C ALA A 4 14.24 -8.04 17.08
N LYS A 5 15.56 -7.88 17.02
CA LYS A 5 16.21 -6.56 16.89
C LYS A 5 15.99 -5.97 15.50
N ALA A 6 16.08 -6.77 14.44
CA ALA A 6 15.81 -6.34 13.08
C ALA A 6 14.34 -5.92 12.88
N SER A 7 13.41 -6.71 13.42
CA SER A 7 11.96 -6.40 13.39
C SER A 7 11.65 -5.09 14.13
N LEU A 8 12.22 -4.89 15.32
CA LEU A 8 12.05 -3.64 16.08
C LEU A 8 12.65 -2.43 15.36
N ALA A 9 13.84 -2.57 14.77
CA ALA A 9 14.48 -1.50 14.00
C ALA A 9 13.64 -1.13 12.76
N ARG A 10 13.05 -2.13 12.10
CA ARG A 10 12.15 -1.92 10.96
C ARG A 10 10.87 -1.20 11.37
N ARG A 11 10.22 -1.64 12.45
CA ARG A 11 9.00 -1.00 13.00
C ARG A 11 9.20 0.48 13.35
N ASN A 12 10.39 0.85 13.81
CA ASN A 12 10.73 2.22 14.16
C ASN A 12 11.23 3.06 12.97
N THR A 13 11.42 2.47 11.79
CA THR A 13 11.85 3.20 10.60
C THR A 13 10.65 3.95 10.00
N PRO A 14 10.72 5.28 9.81
CA PRO A 14 9.66 6.02 9.13
C PRO A 14 9.41 5.48 7.72
N ARG A 15 8.13 5.38 7.32
CA ARG A 15 7.74 4.85 5.99
C ARG A 15 8.47 5.55 4.84
N MET A 16 8.65 6.86 4.92
CA MET A 16 9.39 7.61 3.90
C MET A 16 10.88 7.27 3.86
N ASP A 17 11.49 6.90 4.98
CA ASP A 17 12.89 6.44 4.99
C ASP A 17 13.01 5.05 4.38
N THR A 18 12.02 4.18 4.59
CA THR A 18 11.94 2.88 3.90
C THR A 18 11.84 3.07 2.38
N ILE A 19 11.03 4.03 1.91
CA ILE A 19 10.97 4.39 0.48
C ILE A 19 12.31 4.90 -0.03
N ARG A 20 12.96 5.83 0.68
CA ARG A 20 14.26 6.39 0.28
C ARG A 20 15.34 5.31 0.21
N LYS A 21 15.37 4.38 1.17
CA LYS A 21 16.27 3.22 1.15
C LYS A 21 15.98 2.30 -0.03
N ALA A 22 14.72 2.01 -0.32
CA ALA A 22 14.33 1.20 -1.47
C ALA A 22 14.68 1.87 -2.80
N ALA A 23 14.53 3.19 -2.90
CA ALA A 23 14.89 3.97 -4.08
C ALA A 23 16.40 4.08 -4.32
N ALA A 24 17.21 3.98 -3.26
CA ALA A 24 18.67 3.98 -3.33
C ALA A 24 19.27 2.57 -3.54
N ALA A 25 18.47 1.51 -3.39
CA ALA A 25 18.90 0.15 -3.64
C ALA A 25 18.96 -0.13 -5.15
N GLU A 26 19.73 -1.14 -5.55
CA GLU A 26 19.77 -1.59 -6.94
C GLU A 26 18.38 -2.07 -7.39
N CYS A 27 17.93 -1.60 -8.56
CA CYS A 27 16.72 -2.14 -9.18
C CYS A 27 17.00 -3.58 -9.65
N VAL A 28 15.93 -4.34 -9.90
CA VAL A 28 16.06 -5.68 -10.51
C VAL A 28 16.78 -5.60 -11.86
N ASP A 29 17.51 -6.66 -12.21
CA ASP A 29 18.16 -6.76 -13.52
C ASP A 29 17.14 -6.55 -14.65
N ALA A 30 17.55 -5.84 -15.69
CA ALA A 30 16.70 -5.44 -16.83
C ALA A 30 15.48 -4.56 -16.47
N CYS A 31 15.44 -3.94 -15.28
CA CYS A 31 14.39 -3.00 -14.88
C CYS A 31 14.20 -1.84 -15.88
N GLY A 32 15.30 -1.28 -16.41
CA GLY A 32 15.30 -0.27 -17.48
C GLY A 32 14.51 1.02 -17.20
N GLY A 33 13.95 1.18 -16.00
CA GLY A 33 12.95 2.22 -15.70
C GLY A 33 11.57 1.95 -16.29
N GLU A 34 11.33 0.79 -16.89
CA GLU A 34 10.10 0.47 -17.65
C GLU A 34 8.84 0.55 -16.78
N TRP A 35 8.94 0.16 -15.52
CA TRP A 35 7.82 0.26 -14.58
C TRP A 35 7.34 1.71 -14.44
N LEU A 36 8.28 2.67 -14.29
CA LEU A 36 7.94 4.08 -14.13
C LEU A 36 7.29 4.63 -15.41
N GLU A 37 7.83 4.27 -16.57
CA GLU A 37 7.25 4.67 -17.85
C GLU A 37 5.81 4.15 -17.99
N CYS A 38 5.59 2.86 -17.72
CA CYS A 38 4.27 2.24 -17.73
C CYS A 38 3.31 2.90 -16.73
N ALA A 39 3.80 3.19 -15.51
CA ALA A 39 3.02 3.87 -14.47
C ALA A 39 2.56 5.26 -14.93
N LEU A 40 3.45 6.05 -15.54
CA LEU A 40 3.11 7.37 -16.08
C LEU A 40 2.09 7.28 -17.22
N GLN A 41 2.23 6.28 -18.10
CA GLN A 41 1.24 6.02 -19.16
C GLN A 41 -0.13 5.63 -18.58
N VAL A 42 -0.16 4.79 -17.54
CA VAL A 42 -1.40 4.40 -16.85
C VAL A 42 -2.08 5.61 -16.23
N LEU A 43 -1.34 6.47 -15.52
CA LEU A 43 -1.90 7.70 -14.93
C LEU A 43 -2.47 8.62 -16.02
N ARG A 44 -1.72 8.84 -17.11
CA ARG A 44 -2.16 9.65 -18.24
C ARG A 44 -3.42 9.09 -18.92
N LYS A 45 -3.48 7.77 -19.16
CA LYS A 45 -4.66 7.12 -19.75
C LYS A 45 -5.91 7.25 -18.89
N ASN A 46 -5.75 7.33 -17.58
CA ASN A 46 -6.85 7.53 -16.62
C ASN A 46 -7.11 9.03 -16.29
N GLY A 47 -6.47 9.97 -17.00
CA GLY A 47 -6.66 11.41 -16.78
C GLY A 47 -6.09 11.94 -15.46
N LEU A 48 -5.17 11.20 -14.82
CA LEU A 48 -4.55 11.58 -13.55
C LEU A 48 -3.21 12.28 -13.79
N HIS A 49 -3.01 13.42 -13.12
CA HIS A 49 -1.72 14.09 -13.14
C HIS A 49 -0.72 13.34 -12.23
N PRO A 50 0.48 12.97 -12.73
CA PRO A 50 1.44 12.19 -11.96
C PRO A 50 1.84 12.79 -10.61
N ILE A 51 2.02 14.12 -10.58
CA ILE A 51 2.33 14.84 -9.34
C ILE A 51 1.20 14.66 -8.34
N VAL A 52 -0.05 14.95 -8.69
CA VAL A 52 -1.20 14.85 -7.78
C VAL A 52 -1.32 13.45 -7.17
N PHE A 53 -1.15 12.40 -7.98
CA PHE A 53 -1.15 11.03 -7.48
C PHE A 53 0.02 10.76 -6.53
N ALA A 54 1.23 11.17 -6.90
CA ALA A 54 2.42 11.01 -6.06
C ALA A 54 2.32 11.77 -4.73
N GLU A 55 1.73 12.95 -4.72
CA GLU A 55 1.48 13.74 -3.50
C GLU A 55 0.49 13.04 -2.57
N ALA A 56 -0.61 12.51 -3.10
CA ALA A 56 -1.55 11.73 -2.30
C ALA A 56 -0.89 10.50 -1.66
N VAL A 57 -0.05 9.77 -2.43
CA VAL A 57 0.72 8.62 -1.90
C VAL A 57 1.71 9.08 -0.84
N ARG A 58 2.45 10.16 -1.08
CA ARG A 58 3.41 10.72 -0.13
C ARG A 58 2.73 11.16 1.16
N ASP A 59 1.62 11.87 1.09
CA ASP A 59 0.90 12.39 2.25
C ASP A 59 0.35 11.26 3.13
N LEU A 60 -0.16 10.19 2.50
CA LEU A 60 -0.53 8.95 3.20
C LEU A 60 0.68 8.32 3.89
N LEU A 61 1.82 8.20 3.19
CA LEU A 61 3.04 7.59 3.74
C LEU A 61 3.69 8.42 4.84
N VAL A 62 3.56 9.74 4.83
CA VAL A 62 4.07 10.64 5.89
C VAL A 62 3.14 10.60 7.10
N ASN A 63 1.85 10.88 6.89
CA ASN A 63 0.92 11.14 7.99
C ASN A 63 0.22 9.87 8.49
N GLY A 64 0.29 8.78 7.74
CA GLY A 64 -0.45 7.55 8.04
C GLY A 64 -1.92 7.65 7.70
N ARG A 65 -2.66 6.59 8.07
CA ARG A 65 -4.10 6.51 7.87
C ARG A 65 -4.81 7.70 8.49
N GLY A 66 -5.93 8.05 7.88
CA GLY A 66 -6.98 8.81 8.51
C GLY A 66 -7.92 9.48 7.53
N LYS A 67 -8.84 10.28 8.08
CA LYS A 67 -9.89 10.90 7.29
C LYS A 67 -9.31 11.67 6.10
N HIS A 68 -9.79 11.36 4.89
CA HIS A 68 -9.34 11.92 3.61
C HIS A 68 -7.87 11.67 3.23
N ARG A 69 -7.16 10.78 3.92
CA ARG A 69 -5.75 10.44 3.64
C ARG A 69 -5.57 9.06 2.99
N ASN A 70 -6.49 8.14 3.21
CA ASN A 70 -6.44 6.83 2.57
C ASN A 70 -6.67 6.94 1.06
N ILE A 71 -6.01 6.07 0.30
CA ILE A 71 -6.14 6.02 -1.16
C ILE A 71 -7.12 4.92 -1.53
N PHE A 72 -8.16 5.30 -2.27
CA PHE A 72 -9.12 4.38 -2.86
C PHE A 72 -9.06 4.50 -4.38
N ILE A 73 -8.66 3.43 -5.06
CA ILE A 73 -8.56 3.39 -6.53
C ILE A 73 -9.74 2.58 -7.06
N ALA A 74 -10.66 3.25 -7.76
CA ALA A 74 -11.83 2.63 -8.37
C ALA A 74 -11.74 2.65 -9.90
N GLY A 75 -12.34 1.64 -10.52
CA GLY A 75 -12.43 1.54 -11.98
C GLY A 75 -12.57 0.10 -12.45
N PRO A 76 -12.88 -0.11 -13.73
CA PRO A 76 -12.89 -1.43 -14.39
C PRO A 76 -11.60 -2.24 -14.18
N ALA A 77 -11.68 -3.56 -14.41
CA ALA A 77 -10.58 -4.50 -14.16
C ALA A 77 -9.30 -4.16 -14.97
N ASP A 78 -9.46 -3.58 -16.16
CA ASP A 78 -8.41 -3.28 -17.13
C ASP A 78 -7.70 -1.93 -16.93
N CYS A 79 -7.98 -1.19 -15.84
CA CYS A 79 -7.37 0.12 -15.57
C CYS A 79 -6.01 0.08 -14.84
N ALA A 80 -5.37 -1.09 -14.71
CA ALA A 80 -4.06 -1.25 -14.06
C ALA A 80 -3.99 -0.76 -12.60
N LYS A 81 -5.11 -0.84 -11.87
CA LYS A 81 -5.24 -0.39 -10.46
C LYS A 81 -4.25 -1.06 -9.52
N THR A 82 -4.08 -2.38 -9.64
CA THR A 82 -3.15 -3.15 -8.79
C THR A 82 -1.70 -2.88 -9.18
N PHE A 83 -1.45 -2.63 -10.47
CA PHE A 83 -0.11 -2.40 -11.01
C PHE A 83 0.55 -1.13 -10.45
N ILE A 84 -0.20 -0.03 -10.36
CA ILE A 84 0.36 1.27 -9.91
C ILE A 84 0.86 1.24 -8.46
N LEU A 85 0.30 0.35 -7.64
CA LEU A 85 0.67 0.20 -6.22
C LEU A 85 1.59 -1.01 -5.97
N ALA A 86 1.91 -1.79 -6.99
CA ALA A 86 2.68 -3.03 -6.85
C ALA A 86 4.07 -2.82 -6.19
N PRO A 87 4.83 -1.74 -6.46
CA PRO A 87 6.12 -1.54 -5.77
C PRO A 87 5.97 -1.37 -4.26
N LEU A 88 4.91 -0.70 -3.80
CA LEU A 88 4.68 -0.50 -2.37
C LEU A 88 4.43 -1.84 -1.66
N GLN A 89 3.77 -2.79 -2.34
CA GLN A 89 3.57 -4.14 -1.81
C GLN A 89 4.85 -4.98 -1.72
N LYS A 90 5.90 -4.61 -2.48
CA LYS A 90 7.22 -5.24 -2.38
C LYS A 90 8.10 -4.60 -1.31
N ILE A 91 7.94 -3.30 -1.08
CA ILE A 91 8.78 -2.53 -0.14
C ILE A 91 8.31 -2.76 1.31
N PHE A 92 6.99 -2.76 1.53
CA PHE A 92 6.40 -2.86 2.86
C PHE A 92 5.95 -4.28 3.19
N ILE A 93 5.88 -4.59 4.48
CA ILE A 93 5.15 -5.75 4.98
C ILE A 93 3.67 -5.44 4.87
N THR A 94 2.99 -6.02 3.87
CA THR A 94 1.60 -5.68 3.59
C THR A 94 0.61 -6.72 4.06
N PHE A 95 -0.50 -6.25 4.63
CA PHE A 95 -1.70 -7.05 4.80
C PHE A 95 -2.56 -6.94 3.54
N SER A 96 -2.80 -8.06 2.86
CA SER A 96 -3.60 -8.12 1.63
C SER A 96 -4.61 -9.28 1.58
N LYS A 97 -4.62 -10.14 2.61
CA LYS A 97 -5.50 -11.31 2.64
C LYS A 97 -6.91 -10.89 3.02
N GLN A 98 -7.86 -11.32 2.19
CA GLN A 98 -9.26 -11.41 2.57
C GLN A 98 -9.56 -12.90 2.66
N ALA A 99 -9.62 -13.44 3.86
CA ALA A 99 -10.39 -14.66 4.05
C ALA A 99 -11.87 -14.26 4.12
N ASP A 100 -12.77 -15.21 3.91
CA ASP A 100 -14.21 -15.00 4.15
C ASP A 100 -14.59 -15.59 5.52
N ASN A 101 -13.81 -15.27 6.56
CA ASN A 101 -14.04 -15.82 7.90
C ASN A 101 -13.70 -14.84 9.02
N LYS A 102 -14.01 -15.21 10.26
CA LYS A 102 -13.78 -14.36 11.45
C LYS A 102 -12.30 -14.08 11.75
N TYR A 103 -11.39 -14.75 11.04
CA TYR A 103 -9.93 -14.62 11.18
C TYR A 103 -9.30 -13.82 10.05
N SER A 104 -10.12 -13.18 9.21
CA SER A 104 -9.66 -12.47 8.02
C SER A 104 -8.67 -11.36 8.33
N TRP A 105 -8.80 -10.75 9.51
CA TRP A 105 -7.98 -9.62 9.97
C TRP A 105 -6.90 -10.01 10.98
N LEU A 106 -6.65 -11.32 11.16
CA LEU A 106 -5.46 -11.75 11.89
C LEU A 106 -4.20 -11.18 11.21
N ASP A 107 -3.21 -10.83 12.02
CA ASP A 107 -1.92 -10.27 11.60
C ASP A 107 -1.95 -8.85 10.99
N VAL A 108 -3.11 -8.17 10.92
CA VAL A 108 -3.16 -6.78 10.44
C VAL A 108 -2.28 -5.84 11.27
N GLU A 109 -2.14 -6.12 12.57
CA GLU A 109 -1.29 -5.40 13.52
C GLU A 109 0.21 -5.49 13.24
N ASN A 110 0.62 -6.54 12.50
CA ASN A 110 2.01 -6.76 12.11
C ASN A 110 2.35 -6.12 10.76
N ALA A 111 1.34 -5.60 10.04
CA ALA A 111 1.53 -4.98 8.74
C ALA A 111 1.92 -3.50 8.83
N GLU A 112 2.81 -3.09 7.93
CA GLU A 112 3.22 -1.69 7.74
C GLU A 112 2.24 -0.93 6.85
N ALA A 113 1.57 -1.65 5.95
CA ALA A 113 0.57 -1.11 5.02
C ALA A 113 -0.56 -2.11 4.77
N ILE A 114 -1.78 -1.60 4.60
CA ILE A 114 -2.98 -2.41 4.36
C ILE A 114 -3.40 -2.19 2.90
N PHE A 115 -3.50 -3.28 2.14
CA PHE A 115 -3.91 -3.29 0.73
C PHE A 115 -5.18 -4.13 0.56
N LEU A 116 -6.30 -3.45 0.38
CA LEU A 116 -7.62 -4.09 0.25
C LEU A 116 -8.02 -4.14 -1.23
N ASN A 117 -7.58 -5.17 -1.94
CA ASN A 117 -7.97 -5.37 -3.35
C ASN A 117 -9.35 -6.04 -3.44
N ASP A 118 -10.28 -5.46 -4.20
CA ASP A 118 -11.65 -5.98 -4.39
C ASP A 118 -12.39 -6.30 -3.08
N PHE A 119 -12.12 -5.52 -2.03
CA PHE A 119 -12.69 -5.73 -0.69
C PHE A 119 -14.19 -5.59 -0.65
N ARG A 120 -14.84 -6.58 -0.06
CA ARG A 120 -16.26 -6.58 0.26
C ARG A 120 -16.43 -6.62 1.76
N TRP A 121 -17.02 -5.57 2.32
CA TRP A 121 -17.34 -5.57 3.73
C TRP A 121 -18.43 -6.60 4.02
N SER A 122 -18.21 -7.38 5.08
CA SER A 122 -19.20 -8.27 5.68
C SER A 122 -19.08 -8.16 7.20
N PRO A 123 -20.20 -8.19 7.95
CA PRO A 123 -20.15 -8.24 9.41
C PRO A 123 -19.41 -9.47 9.95
N ASP A 124 -19.30 -10.55 9.16
CA ASP A 124 -18.56 -11.76 9.52
C ASP A 124 -17.03 -11.60 9.36
N SER A 125 -16.58 -10.63 8.57
CA SER A 125 -15.15 -10.37 8.37
C SER A 125 -14.61 -9.34 9.36
N ILE A 126 -15.26 -8.19 9.51
CA ILE A 126 -14.89 -7.14 10.47
C ILE A 126 -16.11 -6.31 10.90
N ALA A 127 -16.17 -5.96 12.18
CA ALA A 127 -17.20 -5.05 12.66
C ALA A 127 -17.05 -3.67 11.99
N TRP A 128 -18.15 -3.06 11.56
CA TRP A 128 -18.12 -1.77 10.87
C TRP A 128 -17.35 -0.69 11.65
N LYS A 129 -17.51 -0.66 12.98
CA LYS A 129 -16.79 0.26 13.87
C LYS A 129 -15.27 0.06 13.81
N GLU A 130 -14.81 -1.18 13.76
CA GLU A 130 -13.38 -1.49 13.67
C GLU A 130 -12.81 -1.09 12.32
N LEU A 131 -13.55 -1.34 11.24
CA LEU A 131 -13.17 -0.87 9.90
C LEU A 131 -13.07 0.65 9.85
N LEU A 132 -14.02 1.38 10.45
CA LEU A 132 -13.95 2.84 10.53
C LEU A 132 -12.70 3.33 11.28
N LEU A 133 -12.35 2.71 12.42
CA LEU A 133 -11.13 3.03 13.17
C LEU A 133 -9.82 2.76 12.38
N LEU A 134 -9.88 1.88 11.37
CA LEU A 134 -8.75 1.65 10.45
C LEU A 134 -8.69 2.68 9.32
N LEU A 135 -9.76 3.44 9.08
CA LEU A 135 -9.83 4.48 8.05
C LEU A 135 -9.68 5.89 8.65
N GLU A 136 -9.84 6.05 9.96
CA GLU A 136 -9.70 7.29 10.73
C GLU A 136 -8.32 7.46 11.39
#